data_AF-A0A3P7S8C3-F1
#
_entry.id   AF-A0A3P7S8C3-F1
#
_cell.length_a   1.000
_cell.length_b   1.000
_cell.length_c   1.000
_cell.angle_alpha   90.00
_cell.angle_beta   90.00
_cell.angle_gamma   90.00
#
_symmetry.space_group_name_H-M   'P 1'
#
loop_
_entity.id
_entity.type
_entity.pdbx_description
1 polymer ?
#
loop_
_entity_poly.entity_id
_entity_poly.type
_entity_poly.pdbx_seq_one_letter_code
_entity_poly.pdbx_strand_id
1 'polypeptide(L)'
;MNPKSLSLGELYGEFNMSTNEWSDGVLSSIMRQACADEKPDHKWILFDGPVDALWIESMNSVMDDNKILTLINGERISMPEQQM
;
A
#
# COMPACT_ATOMS: atom_id res chain seq x y z
N MET A 1 -9.62 6.13 3.52
CA MET A 1 -9.99 5.61 2.18
C MET A 1 -10.80 4.34 2.34
N ASN A 2 -11.83 4.08 1.52
CA ASN A 2 -12.58 2.82 1.57
C ASN A 2 -11.98 1.78 0.63
N PRO A 3 -11.32 0.71 1.13
CA PRO A 3 -10.72 -0.32 0.28
C PRO A 3 -11.74 -1.08 -0.57
N LYS A 4 -12.99 -1.21 -0.11
CA LYS A 4 -14.04 -1.94 -0.84
C LYS A 4 -14.59 -1.19 -2.05
N SER A 5 -14.34 0.12 -2.13
CA SER A 5 -14.78 0.94 -3.26
C SER A 5 -13.80 0.89 -4.44
N LEU A 6 -12.65 0.22 -4.29
CA LEU A 6 -11.61 0.10 -5.30
C LEU A 6 -11.40 -1.37 -5.65
N SER A 7 -11.05 -1.64 -6.91
CA SER A 7 -10.48 -2.94 -7.29
C SER A 7 -9.10 -3.14 -6.66
N LEU A 8 -8.62 -4.38 -6.59
CA LEU A 8 -7.26 -4.65 -6.09
C LEU A 8 -6.18 -3.96 -6.93
N GLY A 9 -6.40 -3.85 -8.25
CA GLY A 9 -5.52 -3.12 -9.15
C GLY A 9 -5.50 -1.62 -8.87
N GLU A 10 -6.65 -1.00 -8.64
CA GLU A 10 -6.71 0.42 -8.23
C GLU A 10 -6.16 0.66 -6.83
N LEU A 11 -6.25 -0.33 -5.93
CA LEU A 11 -5.78 -0.22 -4.56
C LEU A 11 -4.25 -0.37 -4.46
N TYR A 12 -3.69 -1.45 -5.00
CA TYR A 12 -2.27 -1.80 -4.87
C TYR A 12 -1.43 -1.49 -6.12
N GLY A 13 -2.08 -1.41 -7.27
CA GLY A 13 -1.44 -1.26 -8.57
C GLY A 13 -1.67 -2.47 -9.47
N GLU A 14 -1.63 -2.24 -10.77
CA GLU A 14 -1.79 -3.27 -11.79
C GLU A 14 -0.97 -2.96 -13.05
N PHE A 15 -0.74 -3.99 -13.85
CA PHE A 15 -0.17 -3.80 -15.18
C PHE A 15 -1.26 -3.34 -16.15
N ASN A 16 -1.03 -2.19 -16.78
CA ASN A 16 -1.88 -1.75 -17.87
C ASN A 16 -1.62 -2.65 -19.09
N MET A 17 -2.60 -3.46 -19.47
CA MET A 17 -2.46 -4.41 -20.59
C MET A 17 -2.23 -3.72 -21.95
N SER A 18 -2.58 -2.44 -22.08
CA SER A 18 -2.42 -1.69 -23.34
C SER A 18 -1.02 -1.10 -23.50
N THR A 19 -0.41 -0.61 -22.41
CA THR A 19 0.95 -0.04 -22.43
C THR A 19 2.02 -1.03 -21.98
N ASN A 20 1.61 -2.14 -21.34
CA ASN A 20 2.47 -3.10 -20.65
C ASN A 20 3.35 -2.45 -19.57
N GLU A 21 2.87 -1.34 -19.00
CA GLU A 21 3.54 -0.61 -17.92
C GLU A 21 2.82 -0.84 -16.59
N TRP A 22 3.59 -0.74 -15.51
CA TRP A 22 3.06 -0.78 -14.16
C TRP A 22 2.40 0.55 -13.80
N SER A 23 1.18 0.50 -13.25
CA SER A 23 0.52 1.65 -12.65
C SER A 23 0.40 1.42 -11.14
N ASP A 24 0.92 2.36 -10.35
CA ASP A 24 0.73 2.36 -8.89
C ASP A 24 -0.75 2.59 -8.55
N GLY A 25 -1.23 1.86 -7.53
CA GLY A 25 -2.55 2.06 -6.95
C GLY A 25 -2.56 3.16 -5.89
N VAL A 26 -3.75 3.44 -5.37
CA VAL A 26 -3.97 4.50 -4.37
C VAL A 26 -3.18 4.22 -3.09
N LEU A 27 -3.22 3.00 -2.56
CA LEU A 27 -2.53 2.64 -1.33
C LEU A 27 -1.02 2.56 -1.53
N SER A 28 -0.53 1.97 -2.63
CA SER A 28 0.92 1.90 -2.88
C SER A 28 1.51 3.29 -3.05
N SER A 29 0.81 4.20 -3.74
CA SER A 29 1.22 5.60 -3.87
C SER A 29 1.26 6.35 -2.53
N ILE A 30 0.21 6.21 -1.70
CA ILE A 30 0.15 6.85 -0.37
C ILE A 30 1.25 6.29 0.54
N MET A 31 1.45 4.97 0.57
CA MET A 31 2.50 4.33 1.36
C MET A 31 3.88 4.84 0.95
N ARG A 32 4.15 4.92 -0.36
CA ARG A 32 5.42 5.44 -0.89
C ARG A 32 5.67 6.88 -0.44
N GLN A 33 4.66 7.75 -0.55
CA GLN A 33 4.77 9.14 -0.11
C GLN A 33 4.98 9.24 1.41
N ALA A 34 4.24 8.47 2.20
CA ALA A 34 4.36 8.48 3.65
C ALA A 34 5.74 7.97 4.11
N CYS A 35 6.27 6.93 3.46
CA CYS A 35 7.58 6.36 3.79
C CYS A 35 8.75 7.24 3.32
N ALA A 36 8.57 8.02 2.25
CA ALA A 36 9.60 8.93 1.72
C ALA A 36 9.68 10.27 2.48
N ASP A 37 8.63 10.64 3.22
CA ASP A 37 8.66 11.86 4.03
C ASP A 37 9.55 11.64 5.27
N GLU A 38 10.52 12.51 5.53
CA GLU A 38 11.48 12.40 6.63
C GLU A 38 11.06 13.20 7.87
N LYS A 39 9.88 13.85 7.85
CA LYS A 39 9.40 14.59 9.01
C LYS A 39 9.19 13.65 10.20
N PRO A 40 9.49 14.11 11.43
CA PRO A 40 9.30 13.34 12.65
C PRO A 40 7.82 13.18 13.04
N ASP A 41 6.90 13.75 12.27
CA ASP A 41 5.47 13.66 12.54
C ASP A 41 4.94 12.23 12.33
N HIS A 42 4.06 11.79 13.22
CA HIS A 42 3.35 10.53 13.04
C HIS A 42 2.43 10.60 11.82
N LYS A 43 2.65 9.67 10.89
CA LYS A 43 1.83 9.51 9.68
C LYS A 43 0.86 8.37 9.88
N TRP A 44 -0.41 8.63 9.57
CA TRP A 44 -1.50 7.69 9.72
C TRP A 44 -2.17 7.46 8.36
N ILE A 45 -2.35 6.20 8.00
CA ILE A 45 -3.14 5.80 6.83
C ILE A 45 -4.43 5.18 7.37
N LEU A 46 -5.55 5.87 7.16
CA LEU A 46 -6.86 5.44 7.64
C LEU A 46 -7.63 4.69 6.54
N PHE A 47 -8.05 3.47 6.86
CA PHE A 47 -8.98 2.69 6.05
C PHE A 47 -10.39 2.81 6.62
N ASP A 48 -11.31 3.37 5.84
CA ASP A 48 -12.69 3.68 6.20
C ASP A 48 -13.63 2.76 5.43
N GLY A 49 -13.77 1.53 5.91
CA GLY A 49 -14.58 0.49 5.28
C GLY A 49 -14.42 -0.87 5.95
N PRO A 50 -15.32 -1.82 5.65
CA PRO A 50 -15.23 -3.16 6.21
C PRO A 50 -14.02 -3.90 5.67
N VAL A 51 -13.38 -4.65 6.57
CA VAL A 51 -12.24 -5.51 6.25
C VAL A 51 -12.69 -6.69 5.37
N ASP A 52 -11.88 -7.05 4.38
CA ASP A 52 -12.12 -8.14 3.43
C ASP A 52 -10.88 -9.01 3.28
N ALA A 53 -11.08 -10.31 3.05
CA ALA A 53 -9.97 -11.23 2.86
C ALA A 53 -9.07 -10.84 1.67
N LEU A 54 -9.68 -10.35 0.58
CA LEU A 54 -8.95 -10.09 -0.66
C LEU A 54 -7.88 -9.00 -0.53
N TRP A 55 -8.20 -7.88 0.14
CA TRP A 55 -7.22 -6.81 0.30
C TRP A 55 -6.31 -7.01 1.51
N ILE A 56 -6.75 -7.75 2.53
CA ILE A 56 -5.93 -8.00 3.72
C ILE A 56 -4.73 -8.90 3.43
N GLU A 57 -4.85 -9.84 2.49
CA GLU A 57 -3.76 -10.75 2.14
C GLU A 57 -2.46 -10.01 1.79
N SER A 58 -2.53 -8.97 0.95
CA SER A 58 -1.36 -8.15 0.60
C SER A 58 -0.89 -7.22 1.74
N MET A 59 -1.74 -6.95 2.73
CA MET A 59 -1.41 -6.10 3.88
C MET A 59 -0.77 -6.87 5.03
N ASN A 60 -0.97 -8.18 5.12
CA ASN A 60 -0.46 -8.98 6.25
C ASN A 60 1.05 -8.83 6.46
N SER A 61 1.85 -8.76 5.38
CA SER A 61 3.31 -8.57 5.47
C SER A 61 3.73 -7.15 5.88
N VAL A 62 2.83 -6.19 5.82
CA VAL A 62 3.05 -4.82 6.34
C VAL A 62 2.73 -4.78 7.83
N MET A 63 1.69 -5.52 8.23
CA MET A 63 1.19 -5.54 9.61
C MET A 63 2.00 -6.45 10.54
N ASP A 64 2.78 -7.38 9.98
CA ASP A 64 3.69 -8.24 10.73
C ASP A 64 5.07 -7.60 10.96
N ASP A 65 5.99 -8.37 11.55
CA ASP A 65 7.35 -7.90 11.86
C ASP A 65 8.16 -7.53 10.61
N ASN A 66 7.75 -7.95 9.41
CA ASN A 66 8.45 -7.61 8.18
C ASN A 66 8.28 -6.13 7.82
N LYS A 67 7.14 -5.52 8.16
CA LYS A 67 6.82 -4.11 7.88
C LYS A 67 7.05 -3.71 6.41
N ILE A 68 6.79 -4.63 5.47
CA ILE A 68 7.04 -4.45 4.03
C ILE A 68 5.78 -4.74 3.23
N LEU A 69 5.40 -3.78 2.37
CA LEU A 69 4.34 -3.96 1.38
C LEU A 69 4.95 -4.55 0.12
N THR A 70 4.56 -5.77 -0.25
CA THR A 70 5.00 -6.40 -1.51
C THR A 70 3.90 -6.30 -2.54
N LEU A 71 4.18 -5.59 -3.64
CA LEU A 71 3.27 -5.42 -4.76
C LEU A 71 3.37 -6.60 -5.73
N ILE A 72 2.34 -6.80 -6.56
CA ILE A 72 2.27 -7.93 -7.49
C ILE A 72 3.35 -7.88 -8.59
N ASN A 73 3.91 -6.70 -8.87
CA ASN A 73 5.06 -6.53 -9.77
C ASN A 73 6.40 -6.94 -9.12
N GLY A 74 6.39 -7.35 -7.85
CA GLY A 74 7.57 -7.70 -7.08
C GLY A 74 8.24 -6.53 -6.35
N GLU A 75 7.72 -5.31 -6.51
CA GLU A 75 8.23 -4.14 -5.81
C GLU A 75 7.93 -4.23 -4.30
N ARG A 76 8.85 -3.72 -3.50
CA ARG A 76 8.77 -3.75 -2.03
C ARG A 76 8.89 -2.35 -1.46
N ILE A 77 7.87 -1.93 -0.72
CA ILE A 77 7.84 -0.65 0.00
C ILE A 77 8.02 -0.96 1.48
N SER A 78 9.19 -0.60 2.02
CA SER A 78 9.53 -0.79 3.43
C SER A 78 9.04 0.37 4.27
N MET A 79 8.31 0.09 5.35
CA MET A 79 7.88 1.12 6.29
C MET A 79 9.05 1.49 7.21
N PRO A 80 9.46 2.77 7.28
CA PRO A 80 10.52 3.20 8.17
C PRO A 80 10.05 3.14 9.63
N GLU A 81 11.01 3.00 10.54
CA GLU A 81 10.73 3.10 11.97
C GLU A 81 10.29 4.53 12.31
N GLN A 82 9.08 4.67 12.87
CA GLN A 82 8.60 5.97 13.33
C GLN A 82 9.27 6.26 14.68
N GLN A 83 10.04 7.35 14.74
CA GLN A 83 10.67 7.80 15.97
C GLN A 83 9.59 8.23 16.98
N MET A 84 9.73 7.77 18.23
CA MET A 84 8.88 8.17 19.38
C MET A 84 9.28 9.53 19.94
#